data_AF-A0A812JUP5-F1
#
_entry.id   AF-A0A812JUP5-F1
#
_cell.length_a   1.000
_cell.length_b   1.000
_cell.length_c   1.000
_cell.angle_alpha   90.00
_cell.angle_beta   90.00
_cell.angle_gamma   90.00
#
_symmetry.space_group_name_H-M   'P 1'
#
loop_
_entity.id
_entity.type
_entity.pdbx_description
1 polymer ?
#
loop_
_entity_poly.entity_id
_entity_poly.type
_entity_poly.pdbx_seq_one_letter_code
_entity_poly.pdbx_strand_id
1 'polypeptide(L)'
;MKVLSRGSIREAPNPITWLNGLISLQSSGGWDTSDVIRAWNDGAAARDRLTGQRFMTVRNVLEMEGSVRENIVSMVNKLGSPYSDENLSSKKLLPGWQFKGAKVTKQSNWARYGMVTTESATYTLQYTNSVFEGMPKTLRQKPTKAILEQRSEFCALAVALREDLVKEIPNIEDYINKRWLKRLAAGDVALEVELCAAVASVFRHTAQGVARACDNSWMSSVVAGLVLSPRVRPA
;
A
#
# COMPACT_ATOMS: atom_id res chain seq x y z
N MET A 1 41.94 19.63 30.50
CA MET A 1 40.76 18.88 30.98
C MET A 1 39.99 18.37 29.77
N LYS A 2 40.00 17.05 29.51
CA LYS A 2 39.17 16.43 28.47
C LYS A 2 37.78 16.22 29.06
N VAL A 3 36.80 17.00 28.62
CA VAL A 3 35.38 16.80 28.97
C VAL A 3 34.91 15.53 28.27
N LEU A 4 34.92 14.41 28.99
CA LEU A 4 34.31 13.15 28.55
C LEU A 4 32.81 13.20 28.88
N SER A 5 32.07 14.08 28.22
CA SER A 5 30.61 13.96 28.16
C SER A 5 30.26 12.86 27.15
N ARG A 6 30.45 11.60 27.57
CA ARG A 6 29.81 10.43 26.93
C ARG A 6 28.32 10.46 27.23
N GLY A 7 27.63 11.52 26.81
CA GLY A 7 26.20 11.40 26.52
C GLY A 7 26.10 10.44 25.36
N SER A 8 25.29 9.39 25.50
CA SER A 8 24.97 8.48 24.39
C SER A 8 24.78 9.32 23.13
N ILE A 9 25.67 9.17 22.15
CA ILE A 9 25.57 9.86 20.86
C ILE A 9 24.17 9.51 20.36
N ARG A 10 23.26 10.47 20.38
CA ARG A 10 21.86 10.24 19.98
C ARG A 10 21.93 9.69 18.56
N GLU A 11 21.35 8.50 18.36
CA GLU A 11 21.22 7.96 17.02
C GLU A 11 20.52 8.99 16.14
N ALA A 12 20.97 9.10 14.88
CA ALA A 12 20.38 10.03 13.94
C ALA A 12 18.86 9.78 13.87
N PRO A 13 18.00 10.83 13.89
CA PRO A 13 16.57 10.64 13.86
C PRO A 13 16.16 9.86 12.61
N ASN A 14 15.34 8.83 12.80
CA ASN A 14 14.81 8.07 11.68
C ASN A 14 13.73 8.89 10.94
N PRO A 15 13.39 8.56 9.69
CA PRO A 15 12.38 9.30 8.92
C PRO A 15 11.01 9.40 9.60
N ILE A 16 10.60 8.43 10.43
CA ILE A 16 9.32 8.48 11.14
C ILE A 16 9.38 9.48 12.32
N THR A 17 10.52 9.58 13.01
CA THR A 17 10.73 10.62 14.02
C THR A 17 10.61 12.01 13.39
N TRP A 18 11.18 12.19 12.20
CA TRP A 18 11.05 13.42 11.40
C TRP A 18 9.60 13.72 11.02
N LEU A 19 8.87 12.70 10.59
CA LEU A 19 7.47 12.81 10.21
C LEU A 19 6.63 13.41 11.35
N ASN A 20 6.77 12.90 12.57
CA ASN A 20 6.00 13.42 13.73
C ASN A 20 6.31 14.89 14.02
N GLY A 21 7.58 15.29 13.92
CA GLY A 21 7.99 16.68 14.08
C GLY A 21 7.39 17.60 13.01
N LEU A 22 7.43 17.16 11.75
CA LEU A 22 6.90 17.92 10.62
C LEU A 22 5.37 18.05 10.66
N ILE A 23 4.65 16.99 11.02
CA ILE A 23 3.19 17.05 11.22
C ILE A 23 2.85 18.08 12.31
N SER A 24 3.57 18.04 13.43
CA SER A 24 3.34 18.97 14.54
C SER A 24 3.59 20.43 14.12
N LEU A 25 4.65 20.68 13.35
CA LEU A 25 4.95 22.00 12.80
C LEU A 25 3.86 22.47 11.83
N GLN A 26 3.44 21.62 10.89
CA GLN A 26 2.36 21.92 9.96
C GLN A 26 1.06 22.30 10.69
N SER A 27 0.67 21.53 11.71
CA SER A 27 -0.52 21.80 12.51
C SER A 27 -0.43 23.09 13.33
N SER A 28 0.76 23.46 13.80
CA SER A 28 0.95 24.63 14.68
C SER A 28 1.09 25.97 13.95
N GLY A 29 1.50 25.96 12.67
CA GLY A 29 1.83 27.21 11.98
C GLY A 29 1.89 27.16 10.46
N GLY A 30 1.42 26.08 9.83
CA GLY A 30 1.35 25.98 8.36
C GLY A 30 2.71 26.00 7.66
N TRP A 31 3.76 25.55 8.36
CA TRP A 31 5.13 25.55 7.83
C TRP A 31 5.24 24.69 6.56
N ASP A 32 5.91 25.23 5.53
CA ASP A 32 6.24 24.44 4.35
C ASP A 32 7.29 23.38 4.70
N THR A 33 6.99 22.13 4.35
CA THR A 33 7.87 20.99 4.65
C THR A 33 9.23 21.11 3.96
N SER A 34 9.25 21.61 2.73
CA SER A 34 10.48 21.70 1.94
C SER A 34 11.42 22.74 2.54
N ASP A 35 10.88 23.88 2.98
CA ASP A 35 11.66 24.93 3.64
C ASP A 35 12.22 24.47 4.99
N VAL A 36 11.43 23.76 5.80
CA VAL A 36 11.92 23.20 7.08
C VAL A 36 13.06 22.19 6.85
N ILE A 37 12.90 21.28 5.89
CA ILE A 37 13.94 20.29 5.57
C ILE A 37 15.20 20.97 5.01
N ARG A 38 15.04 22.00 4.18
CA ARG A 38 16.16 22.78 3.64
C ARG A 38 16.93 23.47 4.77
N ALA A 39 16.24 24.21 5.63
CA ALA A 39 16.84 24.89 6.77
C ALA A 39 17.58 23.92 7.70
N TRP A 40 17.01 22.73 7.95
CA TRP A 40 17.70 21.68 8.69
C TRP A 40 18.97 21.20 8.00
N ASN A 41 18.88 20.86 6.71
CA ASN A 41 20.00 20.30 5.95
C ASN A 41 21.19 21.26 5.83
N ASP A 42 20.93 22.57 5.80
CA ASP A 42 21.96 23.62 5.76
C ASP A 42 22.79 23.66 7.05
N GLY A 43 22.18 23.38 8.20
CA GLY A 43 22.86 23.33 9.50
C GLY A 43 23.35 21.94 9.94
N ALA A 44 22.80 20.86 9.36
CA ALA A 44 23.07 19.49 9.80
C ALA A 44 24.35 18.89 9.19
N ALA A 45 25.02 18.05 9.98
CA ALA A 45 26.10 17.20 9.51
C ALA A 45 25.60 16.22 8.44
N ALA A 46 26.46 15.82 7.49
CA ALA A 46 26.07 15.02 6.33
C ALA A 46 25.27 13.75 6.65
N ARG A 47 25.59 13.06 7.75
CA ARG A 47 24.90 11.84 8.21
C ARG A 47 23.48 12.07 8.75
N ASP A 48 23.21 13.31 9.18
CA ASP A 48 21.96 13.74 9.84
C ASP A 48 21.05 14.50 8.86
N ARG A 49 21.51 14.70 7.61
CA ARG A 49 20.71 15.33 6.56
C ARG A 49 19.59 14.41 6.09
N LEU A 50 18.44 15.03 5.80
CA LEU A 50 17.30 14.45 5.12
C LEU A 50 17.47 14.62 3.61
N THR A 51 18.23 13.71 3.00
CA THR A 51 18.45 13.68 1.55
C THR A 51 18.17 12.29 0.97
N GLY A 52 18.09 12.21 -0.36
CA GLY A 52 17.90 10.95 -1.08
C GLY A 52 16.69 10.18 -0.61
N GLN A 53 16.91 8.93 -0.18
CA GLN A 53 15.85 8.01 0.21
C GLN A 53 15.08 8.47 1.45
N ARG A 54 15.76 9.00 2.48
CA ARG A 54 15.11 9.50 3.70
C ARG A 54 14.16 10.65 3.41
N PHE A 55 14.58 11.58 2.56
CA PHE A 55 13.73 12.67 2.09
C PHE A 55 12.49 12.14 1.37
N MET A 56 12.68 11.20 0.44
CA MET A 56 11.57 10.60 -0.30
C MET A 56 10.60 9.85 0.63
N THR A 57 11.09 9.14 1.64
CA THR A 57 10.26 8.49 2.65
C THR A 57 9.38 9.51 3.38
N VAL A 58 9.98 10.56 3.95
CA VAL A 58 9.23 11.61 4.68
C VAL A 58 8.20 12.27 3.78
N ARG A 59 8.62 12.67 2.58
CA ARG A 59 7.75 13.32 1.59
C ARG A 59 6.57 12.44 1.21
N ASN A 60 6.82 11.20 0.79
CA ASN A 60 5.77 10.27 0.39
C ASN A 60 4.76 10.05 1.51
N VAL A 61 5.22 9.87 2.75
CA VAL A 61 4.34 9.64 3.89
C VAL A 61 3.54 10.89 4.28
N LEU A 62 4.08 12.10 4.08
CA LEU A 62 3.34 13.36 4.25
C LEU A 62 2.30 13.59 3.15
N GLU A 63 2.59 13.15 1.91
CA GLU A 63 1.66 13.20 0.78
C GLU A 63 0.50 12.19 0.92
N MET A 64 0.65 11.17 1.76
CA MET A 64 -0.44 10.25 2.09
C MET A 64 -1.54 10.93 2.93
N GLU A 65 -2.77 10.47 2.72
CA GLU A 65 -3.92 10.88 3.52
C GLU A 65 -3.70 10.62 5.03
N GLY A 66 -4.29 11.44 5.88
CA GLY A 66 -4.08 11.39 7.34
C GLY A 66 -4.36 10.01 7.93
N SER A 67 -5.45 9.36 7.51
CA SER A 67 -5.84 8.01 7.93
C SER A 67 -4.79 6.94 7.59
N VAL A 68 -4.20 7.01 6.39
CA VAL A 68 -3.12 6.12 5.92
C VAL A 68 -1.86 6.35 6.76
N ARG A 69 -1.52 7.62 6.99
CA ARG A 69 -0.35 8.04 7.75
C ARG A 69 -0.42 7.59 9.22
N GLU A 70 -1.59 7.70 9.84
CA GLU A 70 -1.85 7.25 11.20
C GLU A 70 -1.58 5.75 11.38
N ASN A 71 -1.87 4.92 10.36
CA ASN A 71 -1.55 3.48 10.41
C ASN A 71 -0.04 3.22 10.52
N ILE A 72 0.80 4.04 9.87
CA ILE A 72 2.26 3.95 9.96
C ILE A 72 2.72 4.39 11.35
N VAL A 73 2.29 5.58 11.78
CA VAL A 73 2.71 6.17 13.06
C VAL A 73 2.27 5.29 14.24
N SER A 74 1.03 4.82 14.23
CA SER A 74 0.48 3.92 15.25
C SER A 74 1.29 2.63 15.36
N MET A 75 1.62 1.99 14.23
CA MET A 75 2.40 0.76 14.25
C MET A 75 3.83 0.99 14.77
N VAL A 76 4.49 2.07 14.33
CA VAL A 76 5.84 2.43 14.78
C VAL A 76 5.86 2.66 16.29
N ASN A 77 4.85 3.34 16.83
CA ASN A 77 4.71 3.58 18.27
C ASN A 77 4.42 2.28 19.05
N LYS A 78 3.65 1.35 18.46
CA LYS A 78 3.23 0.10 19.13
C LYS A 78 4.33 -0.97 19.16
N LEU A 79 4.95 -1.27 18.01
CA LEU A 79 5.85 -2.43 17.85
C LEU A 79 7.23 -2.07 17.27
N GLY A 80 7.51 -0.79 17.05
CA GLY A 80 8.62 -0.34 16.21
C GLY A 80 8.26 -0.36 14.73
N SER A 81 9.16 0.14 13.88
CA SER A 81 8.86 0.27 12.44
C SER A 81 8.97 -1.07 11.72
N PRO A 82 7.89 -1.62 11.13
CA PRO A 82 7.98 -2.74 10.18
C PRO A 82 8.55 -2.26 8.85
N TYR A 83 8.74 -0.96 8.68
CA TYR A 83 9.12 -0.33 7.42
C TYR A 83 10.62 0.01 7.40
N SER A 84 11.20 -0.02 6.21
CA SER A 84 12.52 0.51 5.91
C SER A 84 12.36 1.82 5.13
N ASP A 85 13.37 2.67 5.15
CA ASP A 85 13.36 3.89 4.33
C ASP A 85 13.17 3.52 2.85
N GLU A 86 13.74 2.39 2.43
CA GLU A 86 13.61 1.88 1.07
C GLU A 86 12.17 1.55 0.66
N ASN A 87 11.42 0.87 1.53
CA ASN A 87 10.08 0.46 1.15
C ASN A 87 9.09 1.64 1.15
N LEU A 88 9.16 2.56 2.12
CA LEU A 88 8.31 3.77 2.15
C LEU A 88 8.72 4.85 1.13
N SER A 89 9.95 4.82 0.62
CA SER A 89 10.35 5.72 -0.48
C SER A 89 9.71 5.38 -1.83
N SER A 90 9.00 4.26 -1.94
CA SER A 90 8.34 3.86 -3.19
C SER A 90 7.10 4.70 -3.48
N LYS A 91 7.10 5.36 -4.65
CA LYS A 91 5.91 6.04 -5.20
C LYS A 91 4.78 5.07 -5.53
N LYS A 92 5.07 3.77 -5.63
CA LYS A 92 4.04 2.76 -5.95
C LYS A 92 3.06 2.49 -4.82
N LEU A 93 3.30 3.06 -3.63
CA LEU A 93 2.40 2.99 -2.49
C LEU A 93 1.46 4.21 -2.41
N LEU A 94 1.71 5.23 -3.23
CA LEU A 94 0.96 6.48 -3.19
C LEU A 94 -0.33 6.37 -4.00
N PRO A 95 -1.46 6.90 -3.48
CA PRO A 95 -2.68 7.05 -4.25
C PRO A 95 -2.43 7.74 -5.61
N GLY A 96 -3.10 7.26 -6.65
CA GLY A 96 -2.93 7.71 -8.04
C GLY A 96 -1.81 6.97 -8.80
N TRP A 97 -0.98 6.17 -8.12
CA TRP A 97 -0.03 5.32 -8.83
C TRP A 97 -0.75 4.23 -9.63
N GLN A 98 -0.29 3.99 -10.85
CA GLN A 98 -0.85 2.98 -11.74
C GLN A 98 0.19 1.89 -12.02
N PHE A 99 -0.07 0.67 -11.52
CA PHE A 99 0.71 -0.51 -11.90
C PHE A 99 0.49 -0.82 -13.39
N LYS A 100 1.58 -0.96 -14.13
CA LYS A 100 1.58 -1.28 -15.57
C LYS A 100 1.92 -2.75 -15.73
N GLY A 101 0.90 -3.60 -15.87
CA GLY A 101 1.10 -4.98 -16.32
C GLY A 101 1.51 -5.03 -17.80
N ALA A 102 2.26 -6.06 -18.19
CA ALA A 102 2.85 -6.21 -19.53
C ALA A 102 1.86 -6.24 -20.72
N LYS A 103 0.54 -6.17 -20.47
CA LYS A 103 -0.51 -6.33 -21.49
C LYS A 103 -1.70 -5.37 -21.34
N VAL A 104 -1.61 -4.39 -20.44
CA VAL A 104 -2.72 -3.44 -20.21
C VAL A 104 -2.53 -2.21 -21.09
N THR A 105 -3.29 -2.13 -22.18
CA THR A 105 -3.38 -0.90 -22.98
C THR A 105 -4.09 0.19 -22.16
N LYS A 106 -3.82 1.48 -22.43
CA LYS A 106 -4.49 2.61 -21.75
C LYS A 106 -6.02 2.58 -21.88
N GLN A 107 -6.53 1.93 -22.93
CA GLN A 107 -7.96 1.79 -23.21
C GLN A 107 -8.59 0.58 -22.52
N SER A 108 -7.78 -0.29 -21.89
CA SER A 108 -8.28 -1.47 -21.22
C SER A 108 -8.90 -1.10 -19.88
N ASN A 109 -10.09 -1.67 -19.60
CA ASN A 109 -10.69 -1.63 -18.27
C ASN A 109 -9.74 -2.23 -17.21
N TRP A 110 -8.75 -3.01 -17.61
CA TRP A 110 -7.73 -3.56 -16.71
C TRP A 110 -6.85 -2.49 -16.04
N ALA A 111 -6.72 -1.30 -16.63
CA ALA A 111 -5.93 -0.23 -16.04
C ALA A 111 -6.45 0.14 -14.64
N ARG A 112 -7.76 0.32 -14.45
CA ARG A 112 -8.31 0.75 -13.16
C ARG A 112 -7.98 -0.19 -11.99
N TYR A 113 -7.83 -1.49 -12.25
CA TYR A 113 -7.53 -2.47 -11.20
C TYR A 113 -6.07 -2.41 -10.70
N GLY A 114 -5.18 -1.74 -11.44
CA GLY A 114 -3.82 -1.47 -10.98
C GLY A 114 -3.66 -0.08 -10.35
N MET A 115 -4.74 0.67 -10.14
CA MET A 115 -4.66 2.02 -9.59
C MET A 115 -4.68 1.98 -8.07
N VAL A 116 -3.66 2.55 -7.44
CA VAL A 116 -3.62 2.72 -5.99
C VAL A 116 -4.58 3.83 -5.60
N THR A 117 -5.46 3.55 -4.65
CA THR A 117 -6.39 4.49 -4.03
C THR A 117 -5.97 4.68 -2.57
N THR A 118 -6.51 5.69 -1.88
CA THR A 118 -6.30 5.82 -0.42
C THR A 118 -6.66 4.53 0.30
N GLU A 119 -7.78 3.91 -0.09
CA GLU A 119 -8.27 2.72 0.57
C GLU A 119 -7.35 1.52 0.33
N SER A 120 -6.90 1.28 -0.91
CA SER A 120 -5.96 0.18 -1.16
C SER A 120 -4.58 0.41 -0.54
N ALA A 121 -4.13 1.66 -0.45
CA ALA A 121 -2.93 2.01 0.34
C ALA A 121 -3.12 1.68 1.83
N THR A 122 -4.30 1.99 2.39
CA THR A 122 -4.65 1.64 3.78
C THR A 122 -4.58 0.13 4.00
N TYR A 123 -5.21 -0.67 3.12
CA TYR A 123 -5.16 -2.14 3.22
C TYR A 123 -3.74 -2.69 3.07
N THR A 124 -2.90 -2.08 2.24
CA THR A 124 -1.50 -2.49 2.07
C THR A 124 -0.71 -2.36 3.38
N LEU A 125 -0.92 -1.25 4.09
CA LEU A 125 -0.29 -1.01 5.39
C LEU A 125 -0.86 -1.91 6.46
N GLN A 126 -2.19 -2.08 6.51
CA GLN A 126 -2.85 -2.98 7.46
C GLN A 126 -2.40 -4.43 7.28
N TYR A 127 -2.36 -4.93 6.05
CA TYR A 127 -1.81 -6.24 5.71
C TYR A 127 -0.39 -6.37 6.26
N THR A 128 0.48 -5.41 5.93
CA THR A 128 1.89 -5.45 6.33
C THR A 128 2.07 -5.41 7.84
N ASN A 129 1.28 -4.58 8.51
CA ASN A 129 1.19 -4.47 9.95
C ASN A 129 0.76 -5.78 10.60
N SER A 130 -0.30 -6.42 10.12
CA SER A 130 -0.82 -7.69 10.63
C SER A 130 0.19 -8.83 10.47
N VAL A 131 0.84 -8.93 9.30
CA VAL A 131 1.88 -9.94 9.06
C VAL A 131 3.07 -9.74 9.99
N PHE A 132 3.51 -8.49 10.20
CA PHE A 132 4.62 -8.19 11.10
C PHE A 132 4.26 -8.43 12.58
N GLU A 133 3.04 -8.09 12.98
CA GLU A 133 2.55 -8.30 14.34
C GLU A 133 2.42 -9.79 14.67
N GLY A 134 1.91 -10.59 13.73
CA GLY A 134 1.74 -12.03 13.85
C GLY A 134 3.07 -12.82 13.90
N MET A 135 4.18 -12.24 13.46
CA MET A 135 5.50 -12.87 13.57
C MET A 135 6.08 -12.77 14.99
N PRO A 136 6.67 -13.86 15.53
CA PRO A 136 7.45 -13.80 16.76
C PRO A 136 8.55 -12.75 16.67
N LYS A 137 8.85 -12.04 17.78
CA LYS A 137 9.81 -10.92 17.81
C LYS A 137 11.18 -11.28 17.21
N THR A 138 11.63 -12.52 17.38
CA THR A 138 12.90 -13.04 16.86
C THR A 138 12.90 -13.29 15.35
N LEU A 139 11.72 -13.47 14.74
CA LEU A 139 11.52 -13.75 13.32
C LEU A 139 10.96 -12.55 12.55
N ARG A 140 10.69 -11.43 13.24
CA ARG A 140 10.19 -10.21 12.61
C ARG A 140 11.20 -9.67 11.62
N GLN A 141 10.81 -9.62 10.35
CA GLN A 141 11.59 -9.06 9.27
C GLN A 141 10.79 -7.96 8.57
N LYS A 142 11.48 -6.88 8.22
CA LYS A 142 10.90 -5.81 7.41
C LYS A 142 10.71 -6.34 5.98
N PRO A 143 9.55 -6.15 5.34
CA PRO A 143 9.39 -6.58 3.96
C PRO A 143 10.32 -5.78 3.07
N THR A 144 10.86 -6.44 2.04
CA THR A 144 11.61 -5.77 0.99
C THR A 144 10.70 -4.80 0.23
N LYS A 145 11.30 -3.83 -0.45
CA LYS A 145 10.56 -2.89 -1.30
C LYS A 145 9.69 -3.64 -2.33
N ALA A 146 10.23 -4.66 -2.99
CA ALA A 146 9.50 -5.45 -3.98
C ALA A 146 8.26 -6.14 -3.41
N ILE A 147 8.37 -6.74 -2.21
CA ILE A 147 7.23 -7.38 -1.54
C ILE A 147 6.15 -6.35 -1.20
N LEU A 148 6.54 -5.16 -0.71
CA LEU A 148 5.57 -4.12 -0.36
C LEU A 148 4.86 -3.55 -1.60
N GLU A 149 5.59 -3.37 -2.69
CA GLU A 149 5.01 -2.96 -3.98
C GLU A 149 4.05 -4.01 -4.54
N GLN A 150 4.39 -5.29 -4.47
CA GLN A 150 3.52 -6.39 -4.88
C GLN A 150 2.22 -6.42 -4.05
N ARG A 151 2.32 -6.26 -2.72
CA ARG A 151 1.14 -6.15 -1.85
C ARG A 151 0.27 -4.94 -2.20
N SER A 152 0.89 -3.83 -2.58
CA SER A 152 0.16 -2.63 -3.00
C SER A 152 -0.61 -2.86 -4.31
N GLU A 153 0.00 -3.53 -5.29
CA GLU A 153 -0.68 -3.92 -6.51
C GLU A 153 -1.85 -4.88 -6.22
N PHE A 154 -1.64 -5.83 -5.32
CA PHE A 154 -2.65 -6.79 -4.90
C PHE A 154 -3.85 -6.12 -4.20
N CYS A 155 -3.58 -5.20 -3.27
CA CYS A 155 -4.63 -4.46 -2.57
C CYS A 155 -5.39 -3.52 -3.52
N ALA A 156 -4.70 -2.90 -4.49
CA ALA A 156 -5.35 -2.09 -5.52
C ALA A 156 -6.36 -2.90 -6.33
N LEU A 157 -5.96 -4.10 -6.76
CA LEU A 157 -6.82 -5.03 -7.47
C LEU A 157 -8.03 -5.46 -6.64
N ALA A 158 -7.83 -5.84 -5.38
CA ALA A 158 -8.91 -6.29 -4.49
C ALA A 158 -9.97 -5.19 -4.25
N VAL A 159 -9.54 -3.96 -3.99
CA VAL A 159 -10.44 -2.82 -3.78
C VAL A 159 -11.22 -2.49 -5.06
N ALA A 160 -10.56 -2.43 -6.22
CA ALA A 160 -11.22 -2.18 -7.49
C ALA A 160 -12.24 -3.27 -7.85
N LEU A 161 -11.92 -4.54 -7.60
CA LEU A 161 -12.87 -5.65 -7.79
C LEU A 161 -14.09 -5.53 -6.88
N ARG A 162 -13.91 -5.18 -5.60
CA ARG A 162 -15.06 -4.90 -4.73
C ARG A 162 -15.94 -3.80 -5.32
N GLU A 163 -15.36 -2.68 -5.75
CA GLU A 163 -16.14 -1.57 -6.31
C GLU A 163 -17.00 -1.98 -7.51
N ASP A 164 -16.51 -2.88 -8.34
CA ASP A 164 -17.30 -3.42 -9.44
C ASP A 164 -18.39 -4.39 -8.96
N LEU A 165 -18.08 -5.23 -7.97
CA LEU A 165 -19.07 -6.16 -7.40
C LEU A 165 -20.24 -5.44 -6.74
N VAL A 166 -19.97 -4.36 -6.03
CA VAL A 166 -21.00 -3.56 -5.36
C VAL A 166 -21.92 -2.90 -6.39
N LYS A 167 -21.43 -2.56 -7.57
CA LYS A 167 -22.25 -2.00 -8.67
C LYS A 167 -23.15 -3.05 -9.31
N GLU A 168 -22.67 -4.28 -9.46
CA GLU A 168 -23.39 -5.35 -10.16
C GLU A 168 -24.33 -6.16 -9.24
N ILE A 169 -23.98 -6.31 -7.96
CA ILE A 169 -24.72 -7.13 -7.00
C ILE A 169 -25.18 -6.25 -5.83
N PRO A 170 -26.46 -5.86 -5.76
CA PRO A 170 -26.99 -5.07 -4.66
C PRO A 170 -26.78 -5.75 -3.30
N ASN A 171 -26.48 -4.96 -2.26
CA ASN A 171 -26.28 -5.40 -0.87
C ASN A 171 -25.11 -6.38 -0.63
N ILE A 172 -24.20 -6.58 -1.59
CA ILE A 172 -23.05 -7.48 -1.43
C ILE A 172 -21.89 -6.84 -0.64
N GLU A 173 -21.86 -5.52 -0.53
CA GLU A 173 -20.75 -4.74 0.02
C GLU A 173 -20.36 -5.20 1.42
N ASP A 174 -21.35 -5.34 2.29
CA ASP A 174 -21.18 -5.73 3.69
C ASP A 174 -20.51 -7.10 3.83
N TYR A 175 -20.89 -8.04 2.95
CA TYR A 175 -20.31 -9.38 2.89
C TYR A 175 -18.86 -9.32 2.41
N ILE A 176 -18.57 -8.55 1.36
CA ILE A 176 -17.20 -8.39 0.83
C ILE A 176 -16.30 -7.74 1.88
N ASN A 177 -16.74 -6.66 2.51
CA ASN A 177 -15.95 -5.95 3.51
C ASN A 177 -15.65 -6.87 4.71
N LYS A 178 -16.66 -7.58 5.23
CA LYS A 178 -16.51 -8.45 6.41
C LYS A 178 -15.72 -9.72 6.14
N ARG A 179 -15.91 -10.37 4.97
CA ARG A 179 -15.30 -11.66 4.68
C ARG A 179 -14.02 -11.55 3.87
N TRP A 180 -13.95 -10.64 2.92
CA TRP A 180 -12.81 -10.51 2.02
C TRP A 180 -11.82 -9.46 2.50
N LEU A 181 -12.22 -8.19 2.59
CA LEU A 181 -11.27 -7.12 2.92
C LEU A 181 -10.74 -7.21 4.35
N LYS A 182 -11.52 -7.76 5.29
CA LYS A 182 -11.01 -8.08 6.63
C LYS A 182 -9.92 -9.16 6.62
N ARG A 183 -10.05 -10.21 5.79
CA ARG A 183 -9.01 -11.25 5.62
C ARG A 183 -7.76 -10.65 4.95
N LEU A 184 -7.96 -9.77 3.98
CA LEU A 184 -6.88 -9.02 3.34
C LEU A 184 -6.11 -8.19 4.37
N ALA A 185 -6.80 -7.36 5.16
CA ALA A 185 -6.19 -6.56 6.21
C ALA A 185 -5.45 -7.40 7.27
N ALA A 186 -5.93 -8.62 7.53
CA ALA A 186 -5.32 -9.56 8.46
C ALA A 186 -4.06 -10.26 7.90
N GLY A 187 -3.71 -10.04 6.62
CA GLY A 187 -2.54 -10.68 6.01
C GLY A 187 -2.77 -12.15 5.62
N ASP A 188 -4.01 -12.53 5.30
CA ASP A 188 -4.34 -13.90 4.89
C ASP A 188 -3.75 -14.24 3.52
N VAL A 189 -2.69 -15.05 3.51
CA VAL A 189 -1.99 -15.48 2.28
C VAL A 189 -2.86 -16.39 1.42
N ALA A 190 -3.80 -17.15 1.99
CA ALA A 190 -4.67 -18.03 1.20
C ALA A 190 -5.56 -17.20 0.27
N LEU A 191 -6.02 -16.04 0.74
CA LEU A 191 -6.77 -15.09 -0.06
C LEU A 191 -5.94 -14.54 -1.24
N GLU A 192 -4.64 -14.31 -1.02
CA GLU A 192 -3.71 -13.89 -2.07
C GLU A 192 -3.64 -14.91 -3.21
N VAL A 193 -3.52 -16.18 -2.84
CA VAL A 193 -3.51 -17.30 -3.80
C VAL A 193 -4.84 -17.43 -4.53
N GLU A 194 -5.97 -17.35 -3.81
CA GLU A 194 -7.32 -17.40 -4.39
C GLU A 194 -7.52 -16.31 -5.45
N LEU A 195 -7.14 -15.07 -5.15
CA LEU A 195 -7.31 -13.96 -6.08
C LEU A 195 -6.36 -14.07 -7.28
N CYS A 196 -5.10 -14.46 -7.06
CA CYS A 196 -4.16 -14.72 -8.14
C CYS A 196 -4.68 -15.81 -9.09
N ALA A 197 -5.24 -16.90 -8.54
CA ALA A 197 -5.82 -17.98 -9.32
C ALA A 197 -7.05 -17.52 -10.12
N ALA A 198 -7.93 -16.71 -9.52
CA ALA A 198 -9.11 -16.14 -10.18
C ALA A 198 -8.69 -15.27 -11.37
N VAL A 199 -7.74 -14.35 -11.16
CA VAL A 199 -7.20 -13.45 -12.20
C VAL A 199 -6.56 -14.26 -13.33
N ALA A 200 -5.74 -15.26 -13.00
CA ALA A 200 -5.10 -16.13 -13.99
C ALA A 200 -6.11 -16.93 -14.82
N SER A 201 -7.22 -17.37 -14.20
CA SER A 201 -8.29 -18.07 -14.92
C SER A 201 -8.95 -17.17 -15.97
N VAL A 202 -9.21 -15.91 -15.63
CA VAL A 202 -9.82 -14.93 -16.52
C VAL A 202 -8.91 -14.64 -17.72
N PHE A 203 -7.61 -14.42 -17.50
CA PHE A 203 -6.68 -14.19 -18.60
C PHE A 203 -6.58 -15.39 -19.54
N ARG A 204 -6.66 -16.63 -19.03
CA ARG A 204 -6.68 -17.85 -19.86
C ARG A 204 -7.94 -17.92 -20.72
N HIS A 205 -9.11 -17.65 -20.17
CA HIS A 205 -10.36 -17.66 -20.94
C HIS A 205 -10.44 -16.52 -21.96
N THR A 206 -9.89 -15.35 -21.63
CA THR A 206 -9.82 -14.23 -22.58
C THR A 206 -8.85 -14.52 -23.73
N ALA A 207 -7.76 -15.25 -23.47
CA ALA A 207 -6.79 -15.65 -24.49
C ALA A 207 -7.25 -16.85 -25.33
N GLN A 208 -8.14 -17.71 -24.80
CA GLN A 208 -8.58 -18.93 -25.49
C GLN A 208 -9.91 -18.82 -26.23
N GLY A 209 -10.69 -17.74 -26.05
CA GLY A 209 -11.94 -17.55 -26.79
C GLY A 209 -13.00 -18.59 -26.47
N VAL A 210 -13.94 -18.24 -25.57
CA VAL A 210 -15.25 -18.88 -25.39
C VAL A 210 -15.26 -20.42 -25.50
N ALA A 211 -14.63 -21.09 -24.53
CA ALA A 211 -14.92 -22.49 -24.28
C ALA A 211 -14.87 -22.76 -22.78
N ARG A 212 -16.08 -22.81 -22.20
CA ARG A 212 -16.52 -23.49 -20.96
C ARG A 212 -15.57 -23.46 -19.76
N ALA A 213 -16.02 -22.87 -18.66
CA ALA A 213 -15.71 -23.39 -17.32
C ALA A 213 -16.75 -22.89 -16.30
N CYS A 214 -17.66 -23.79 -15.92
CA CYS A 214 -18.26 -23.79 -14.59
C CYS A 214 -17.37 -24.70 -13.74
N ASP A 215 -16.68 -24.15 -12.74
CA ASP A 215 -16.14 -24.94 -11.63
C ASP A 215 -15.97 -24.06 -10.37
N ASN A 216 -16.88 -24.30 -9.42
CA ASN A 216 -16.93 -24.10 -7.95
C ASN A 216 -16.08 -23.09 -7.17
N SER A 217 -15.44 -22.11 -7.80
CA SER A 217 -15.00 -20.89 -7.11
C SER A 217 -15.96 -19.77 -7.49
N TRP A 218 -16.84 -19.37 -6.56
CA TRP A 218 -17.75 -18.24 -6.76
C TRP A 218 -17.00 -16.98 -7.22
N MET A 219 -15.78 -16.75 -6.70
CA MET A 219 -14.88 -15.67 -7.12
C MET A 219 -14.43 -15.83 -8.58
N SER A 220 -14.14 -17.05 -9.04
CA SER A 220 -13.75 -17.26 -10.45
C SER A 220 -14.92 -16.99 -11.40
N SER A 221 -16.14 -17.44 -11.08
CA SER A 221 -17.34 -17.16 -11.89
C SER A 221 -17.68 -15.68 -11.91
N VAL A 222 -17.53 -15.01 -10.78
CA VAL A 222 -17.83 -13.59 -10.60
C VAL A 222 -16.79 -12.71 -11.31
N VAL A 223 -15.49 -12.98 -11.14
CA VAL A 223 -14.42 -12.24 -11.84
C VAL A 223 -14.49 -12.52 -13.35
N ALA A 224 -14.81 -13.75 -13.77
CA ALA A 224 -15.02 -14.06 -15.20
C ALA A 224 -16.24 -13.31 -15.77
N GLY A 225 -17.35 -13.25 -15.04
CA GLY A 225 -18.55 -12.50 -15.45
C GLY A 225 -18.31 -11.00 -15.57
N LEU A 226 -17.59 -10.41 -14.60
CA LEU A 226 -17.24 -8.98 -14.60
C LEU A 226 -16.27 -8.58 -15.72
N VAL A 227 -15.33 -9.47 -16.06
CA VAL A 227 -14.31 -9.15 -17.07
C VAL A 227 -14.78 -9.44 -18.49
N LEU A 228 -15.60 -10.48 -18.69
CA LEU A 228 -16.01 -10.92 -20.02
C LEU A 228 -17.34 -10.32 -20.49
N SER A 229 -18.06 -9.56 -19.65
CA SER A 229 -19.31 -8.91 -20.08
C SER A 229 -19.02 -7.83 -21.14
N PRO A 230 -19.40 -8.05 -22.42
CA PRO A 230 -19.32 -7.00 -23.42
C PRO A 230 -20.34 -5.96 -23.00
N ARG A 231 -19.92 -4.73 -22.68
CA ARG A 231 -20.85 -3.63 -22.46
C ARG A 231 -21.79 -3.56 -23.66
N VAL A 232 -23.03 -3.97 -23.46
CA VAL A 232 -24.13 -3.72 -24.39
C VAL A 232 -24.13 -2.21 -24.58
N ARG A 233 -23.78 -1.75 -25.79
CA ARG A 233 -23.86 -0.32 -26.10
C ARG A 233 -25.33 0.08 -25.91
N PRO A 234 -25.65 1.09 -25.09
CA PRO A 234 -26.99 1.65 -25.13
C PRO A 234 -27.23 2.19 -26.54
N ALA A 235 -28.36 1.78 -27.12
CA ALA A 235 -28.83 2.22 -28.43
C ALA A 235 -29.22 3.71 -28.40
#